data_AF-A0A4R3QEK7-F1
#
_entry.id   AF-A0A4R3QEK7-F1
#
_cell.length_a   1.000
_cell.length_b   1.000
_cell.length_c   1.000
_cell.angle_alpha   90.00
_cell.angle_beta   90.00
_cell.angle_gamma   90.00
#
_symmetry.space_group_name_H-M   'P 1'
#
loop_
_entity.id
_entity.type
_entity.pdbx_description
1 polymer ?
#
loop_
_entity_poly.entity_id
_entity_poly.type
_entity_poly.pdbx_seq_one_letter_code
_entity_poly.pdbx_strand_id
1 'polypeptide(L)' 'MRRFNLRHEIDDKWLVVDGLTMEPATLGDVQVSGMSWAEACDFVDLMNSLDAIERDSIRYAAPLAAV' A
#
# COMPACT_ATOMS: atom_id res chain seq x y z
N MET A 1 3.31 -11.19 -4.29
CA MET A 1 2.90 -10.94 -2.89
C MET A 1 2.44 -9.49 -2.80
N ARG A 2 1.29 -9.24 -2.18
CA ARG A 2 0.74 -7.90 -1.94
C ARG A 2 1.49 -7.26 -0.76
N ARG A 3 1.95 -6.01 -0.90
CA ARG A 3 2.73 -5.30 0.11
C ARG A 3 1.84 -4.71 1.20
N PHE A 4 0.63 -4.29 0.87
CA PHE A 4 -0.26 -3.62 1.83
C PHE A 4 -1.40 -4.55 2.22
N ASN A 5 -1.77 -4.51 3.51
CA ASN A 5 -2.84 -5.27 4.12
C ASN A 5 -3.70 -4.38 5.02
N LEU A 6 -4.82 -4.93 5.48
CA LEU A 6 -5.75 -4.26 6.39
C LEU A 6 -5.62 -4.79 7.82
N ARG A 7 -5.72 -3.89 8.79
CA ARG A 7 -5.89 -4.19 10.20
C ARG A 7 -7.15 -3.49 10.70
N HIS A 8 -8.01 -4.24 11.39
CA HIS A 8 -9.21 -3.68 12.03
C HIS A 8 -8.80 -2.88 13.26
N GLU A 9 -9.38 -1.70 13.41
CA GLU A 9 -9.24 -0.83 14.57
C GLU A 9 -10.50 -0.88 15.44
N ILE A 10 -10.37 -0.39 16.67
CA ILE A 10 -11.51 -0.14 17.55
C ILE A 10 -12.39 0.92 16.86
N ASP A 11 -13.72 0.76 16.90
CA ASP A 11 -14.75 1.60 16.24
C ASP A 11 -15.11 1.26 14.78
N ASP A 12 -14.94 0.01 14.35
CA ASP A 12 -15.27 -0.46 12.98
C ASP A 12 -14.54 0.29 11.86
N LYS A 13 -13.40 0.87 12.23
CA LYS A 13 -12.48 1.51 11.32
C LYS A 13 -11.38 0.56 10.90
N TRP A 14 -10.82 0.84 9.74
CA TRP A 14 -9.78 0.03 9.14
C TRP A 14 -8.54 0.87 8.87
N LEU A 15 -7.41 0.27 9.21
CA LEU A 15 -6.07 0.81 9.06
C LEU A 15 -5.35 0.03 7.96
N VAL A 16 -4.60 0.76 7.12
CA VAL A 16 -3.69 0.14 6.15
C VAL A 16 -2.34 -0.09 6.83
N VAL A 17 -1.80 -1.30 6.67
CA VAL A 17 -0.50 -1.69 7.23
C VAL A 17 0.40 -2.26 6.15
N ASP A 18 1.72 -2.14 6.34
CA ASP A 18 2.68 -2.91 5.56
C ASP A 18 2.57 -4.41 5.96
N GLY A 19 2.45 -5.28 4.97
CA GLY A 19 2.22 -6.71 5.15
C GLY A 19 3.44 -7.49 5.64
N LEU A 20 4.64 -6.89 5.63
CA LEU A 20 5.85 -7.47 6.19
C LEU A 20 6.09 -6.99 7.63
N THR A 21 5.99 -5.68 7.88
CA THR A 21 6.31 -5.12 9.20
C THR A 21 5.09 -5.03 10.13
N MET A 22 3.88 -5.11 9.58
CA MET A 22 2.61 -4.84 10.28
C MET A 22 2.51 -3.43 10.87
N GLU A 23 3.40 -2.53 10.44
CA GLU A 23 3.36 -1.12 10.83
C GLU A 23 2.33 -0.34 9.99
N PRO A 24 1.72 0.71 10.56
CA PRO A 24 0.80 1.57 9.81
C PRO A 24 1.45 2.15 8.56
N ALA A 25 0.76 2.05 7.42
CA ALA A 25 1.19 2.70 6.20
C ALA A 25 0.98 4.21 6.30
N THR A 26 1.95 4.98 5.80
CA THR A 26 1.86 6.44 5.69
C THR A 26 1.85 6.88 4.23
N LEU A 27 1.09 7.92 3.94
CA LEU A 27 1.14 8.67 2.69
C LEU A 27 1.82 10.01 2.98
N GLY A 28 3.13 10.09 2.74
CA GLY A 28 3.95 11.18 3.30
C GLY A 28 3.99 11.09 4.82
N ASP A 29 3.57 12.16 5.50
CA ASP A 29 3.54 12.24 6.97
C ASP A 29 2.18 11.86 7.58
N VAL A 30 1.21 11.45 6.74
CA VAL A 30 -0.16 11.12 7.20
C VAL A 30 -0.35 9.61 7.24
N GLN A 31 -0.68 9.10 8.43
CA GLN A 31 -1.08 7.70 8.60
C GLN A 31 -2.44 7.44 7.91
N VAL A 32 -2.52 6.35 7.15
CA VAL A 32 -3.75 5.98 6.44
C VAL A 32 -4.65 5.12 7.35
N SER A 33 -5.55 5.77 8.09
CA SER A 33 -6.47 5.14 9.04
C SER A 33 -7.91 5.69 8.95
N GLY A 34 -8.82 5.13 9.74
CA GLY A 34 -10.18 5.69 9.91
C GLY A 34 -11.18 5.38 8.81
N MET A 35 -10.83 4.51 7.86
CA MET A 35 -11.68 4.14 6.73
C MET A 35 -12.76 3.13 7.12
N SER A 36 -13.90 3.16 6.45
CA SER A 36 -14.85 2.05 6.47
C SER A 36 -14.26 0.82 5.76
N TRP A 37 -14.88 -0.35 5.95
CA TRP A 37 -14.44 -1.59 5.31
C TRP A 37 -14.33 -1.46 3.78
N ALA A 38 -15.38 -0.94 3.13
CA ALA A 38 -15.40 -0.82 1.66
C ALA A 38 -14.29 0.12 1.15
N GLU A 39 -14.15 1.29 1.78
CA GLU A 39 -13.10 2.26 1.44
C GLU A 39 -11.70 1.65 1.65
N ALA A 40 -11.51 0.90 2.73
CA ALA A 40 -10.24 0.28 3.05
C ALA A 40 -9.86 -0.83 2.06
N CYS A 41 -10.84 -1.64 1.62
CA CYS A 41 -10.64 -2.63 0.57
C CYS A 41 -10.19 -1.97 -0.75
N ASP A 42 -10.94 -0.96 -1.21
CA ASP A 42 -10.63 -0.24 -2.44
C ASP A 42 -9.24 0.41 -2.37
N PHE A 43 -8.92 1.03 -1.22
CA PHE A 43 -7.63 1.68 -1.01
C PHE A 43 -6.45 0.70 -1.02
N VAL A 44 -6.60 -0.46 -0.36
CA VAL A 44 -5.55 -1.49 -0.34
C VAL A 44 -5.34 -2.12 -1.71
N ASP A 45 -6.40 -2.33 -2.49
CA ASP A 45 -6.27 -2.81 -3.86
C ASP A 45 -5.57 -1.78 -4.77
N LEU A 46 -5.88 -0.49 -4.60
CA LEU A 46 -5.17 0.60 -5.28
C LEU A 46 -3.67 0.61 -4.92
N MET A 47 -3.34 0.61 -3.62
CA MET A 47 -1.96 0.66 -3.15
C MET A 47 -1.13 -0.54 -3.61
N ASN A 48 -1.71 -1.74 -3.62
CA ASN A 48 -1.04 -2.93 -4.14
C ASN A 48 -0.87 -2.90 -5.66
N SER A 49 -1.81 -2.28 -6.38
CA SER A 49 -1.67 -2.09 -7.82
C SER A 49 -0.55 -1.12 -8.15
N LEU A 50 -0.41 -0.02 -7.39
CA LEU A 50 0.68 0.93 -7.53
C LEU A 50 2.04 0.32 -7.21
N ASP A 51 2.16 -0.44 -6.11
CA ASP A 51 3.40 -1.16 -5.76
C ASP A 51 3.78 -2.18 -6.84
N ALA A 52 2.81 -2.86 -7.46
CA ALA A 52 3.08 -3.76 -8.59
C ALA A 52 3.61 -2.99 -9.83
N ILE A 53 2.98 -1.87 -10.18
CA ILE A 53 3.43 -1.00 -11.28
C ILE A 53 4.83 -0.48 -11.02
N GLU A 54 5.12 0.00 -9.81
CA GLU A 54 6.44 0.52 -9.44
C GLU A 54 7.51 -0.56 -9.60
N ARG A 55 7.27 -1.77 -9.08
CA ARG A 55 8.19 -2.91 -9.23
C ARG A 55 8.42 -3.30 -10.68
N ASP A 56 7.37 -3.31 -11.50
CA ASP A 56 7.50 -3.62 -12.92
C ASP A 56 8.22 -2.48 -13.68
N SER A 57 8.07 -1.22 -13.26
CA SER A 57 8.75 -0.06 -13.85
C SER A 57 10.27 -0.14 -13.71
N ILE A 58 10.78 -0.71 -12.61
CA ILE A 58 12.23 -0.94 -12.39
C ILE A 58 12.84 -1.77 -13.53
N ARG A 59 12.08 -2.74 -14.07
CA ARG A 59 12.55 -3.57 -15.20
C ARG A 59 12.78 -2.75 -16.46
N TYR A 60 12.00 -1.68 -16.65
CA TYR A 60 12.14 -0.76 -17.77
C TYR A 60 13.13 0.37 -17.52
N ALA A 61 13.54 0.61 -16.27
CA ALA A 61 14.60 1.57 -15.93
C ALA A 61 16.02 0.99 -16.18
N ALA A 62 16.19 -0.33 -16.04
CA ALA A 62 17.48 -1.02 -16.19
C ALA A 62 18.20 -0.81 -17.55
N PRO A 63 17.53 -0.68 -18.72
CA PRO A 63 18.20 -0.45 -20.00
C PRO A 63 18.71 0.99 -20.20
N LEU A 64 18.25 1.96 -19.40
CA LEU A 64 18.57 3.38 -19.59
C LEU A 64 19.82 3.86 -18.83
N ALA A 65 20.33 3.06 -17.89
CA ALA A 65 21.52 3.39 -17.09
C ALA A 65 22.84 2.89 -17.71
N ALA A 66 22.80 2.28 -18.90
CA ALA A 66 23.96 1.68 -19.56
C ALA A 66 24.45 2.47 -20.79
N VAL A 67 24.09 3.75 -20.92
CA VAL A 67 24.55 4.66 -21.99
C VAL A 67 25.45 5.74 -21.42
#